data_AF-A0AAV2B8U7-F1
#
_entry.id   AF-A0AAV2B8U7-F1
#
_cell.length_a   1.000
_cell.length_b   1.000
_cell.length_c   1.000
_cell.angle_alpha   90.00
_cell.angle_beta   90.00
_cell.angle_gamma   90.00
#
_symmetry.space_group_name_H-M   'P 1'
#
loop_
_entity.id
_entity.type
_entity.pdbx_description
1 polymer ?
#
loop_
_entity_poly.entity_id
_entity_poly.type
_entity_poly.pdbx_seq_one_letter_code
_entity_poly.pdbx_strand_id
1 'polypeptide(L)'
;MDDKNLLVEVQLLESKVYHALSNLPKARAALTSARTTANAIYCPPKLQAALDLQSGILHAADEKDFKTAYSYFYEAFEGYDSVDSPKAMQALKYMLLSKIMLNQAEEVSSIIIGKLVLKYAGPEVDAMKAVAQASRKRSMADFQQALVKFRKELVEDPFIKSHLNTLYDTMLEQNLCRIIEPFSRVQVSF
;
A
#
# COMPACT_ATOMS: atom_id res chain seq x y z
N MET A 1 -13.06 -19.40 -25.01
CA MET A 1 -13.23 -18.34 -23.99
C MET A 1 -12.29 -18.58 -22.83
N ASP A 2 -12.18 -19.83 -22.34
CA ASP A 2 -11.32 -20.20 -21.20
C ASP A 2 -9.81 -19.98 -21.42
N ASP A 3 -9.28 -20.22 -22.62
CA ASP A 3 -7.84 -20.05 -22.90
C ASP A 3 -7.33 -18.62 -22.65
N LYS A 4 -8.18 -17.61 -22.88
CA LYS A 4 -7.80 -16.20 -22.65
C LYS A 4 -7.83 -15.81 -21.17
N ASN A 5 -8.76 -16.39 -20.39
CA ASN A 5 -8.76 -16.20 -18.93
C ASN A 5 -7.49 -16.77 -18.31
N LEU A 6 -7.11 -17.99 -18.73
CA LEU A 6 -5.88 -18.62 -18.28
C LEU A 6 -4.64 -17.79 -18.68
N LEU A 7 -4.63 -17.23 -19.89
CA LEU A 7 -3.54 -16.38 -20.35
C LEU A 7 -3.36 -15.13 -19.46
N VAL A 8 -4.45 -14.47 -19.07
CA VAL A 8 -4.40 -13.30 -18.15
C VAL A 8 -3.82 -13.71 -16.79
N GLU A 9 -4.22 -14.86 -16.26
CA GLU A 9 -3.68 -15.36 -14.99
C GLU A 9 -2.17 -15.64 -15.05
N VAL A 10 -1.71 -16.24 -16.16
CA VAL A 10 -0.29 -16.52 -16.38
C VAL A 10 0.51 -15.22 -16.51
N GLN A 11 0.03 -14.25 -17.29
CA GLN A 11 0.69 -12.95 -17.46
C GLN A 11 0.72 -12.15 -16.15
N LEU A 12 -0.34 -12.22 -15.34
CA LEU A 12 -0.37 -11.62 -14.01
C LEU A 12 0.63 -12.29 -13.06
N LEU A 13 0.74 -13.62 -13.12
CA LEU A 13 1.75 -14.34 -12.33
C LEU A 13 3.16 -13.98 -12.76
N GLU A 14 3.41 -13.89 -14.06
CA GLU A 14 4.68 -13.44 -14.62
C GLU A 14 5.05 -12.03 -14.12
N SER A 15 4.09 -11.10 -14.10
CA SER A 15 4.29 -9.76 -13.53
C SER A 15 4.72 -9.82 -12.06
N LYS A 16 4.08 -10.67 -11.25
CA LYS A 16 4.41 -10.85 -9.82
C LYS A 16 5.80 -11.43 -9.62
N VAL A 17 6.18 -12.43 -10.42
CA VAL A 17 7.50 -13.06 -10.36
C VAL A 17 8.59 -12.04 -10.74
N TYR A 18 8.40 -11.28 -11.82
CA TYR A 18 9.35 -10.23 -12.18
C TYR A 18 9.45 -9.13 -11.11
N HIS A 19 8.34 -8.76 -10.49
CA HIS A 19 8.37 -7.82 -9.36
C HIS A 19 9.16 -8.37 -8.16
N ALA A 20 8.95 -9.65 -7.81
CA ALA A 20 9.70 -10.31 -6.74
C ALA A 20 11.22 -10.40 -7.04
N LEU A 21 11.59 -10.51 -8.32
CA LEU A 21 12.98 -10.45 -8.79
C LEU A 21 13.51 -9.02 -8.96
N SER A 22 12.74 -8.00 -8.54
CA SER A 22 13.06 -6.57 -8.70
C SER A 22 13.26 -6.12 -10.15
N ASN A 23 12.70 -6.85 -11.12
CA ASN A 23 12.71 -6.47 -12.54
C ASN A 23 11.44 -5.69 -12.91
N LEU A 24 11.39 -4.42 -12.51
CA LEU A 24 10.21 -3.55 -12.70
C LEU A 24 9.83 -3.34 -14.18
N PRO A 25 10.76 -3.14 -15.13
CA PRO A 25 10.41 -2.97 -16.54
C PRO A 25 9.68 -4.19 -17.12
N LYS A 26 10.16 -5.41 -16.82
CA LYS A 26 9.49 -6.64 -17.28
C LYS A 26 8.19 -6.89 -16.55
N ALA A 27 8.12 -6.61 -15.24
CA ALA A 27 6.89 -6.74 -14.47
C ALA A 27 5.76 -5.86 -15.03
N ARG A 28 6.10 -4.63 -15.44
CA ARG A 28 5.17 -3.69 -16.08
C ARG A 28 4.75 -4.15 -17.45
N ALA A 29 5.69 -4.57 -18.30
CA ALA A 29 5.38 -5.09 -19.63
C ALA A 29 4.41 -6.29 -19.58
N ALA A 30 4.66 -7.23 -18.65
CA ALA A 30 3.77 -8.37 -18.42
C ALA A 30 2.38 -7.92 -17.94
N LEU A 31 2.29 -6.94 -17.04
CA LEU A 31 1.01 -6.39 -16.58
C LEU A 31 0.25 -5.65 -17.68
N THR A 32 0.92 -4.86 -18.51
CA THR A 32 0.31 -4.20 -19.67
C THR A 32 -0.30 -5.24 -20.60
N SER A 33 0.44 -6.32 -20.88
CA SER A 33 -0.06 -7.44 -21.68
C SER A 33 -1.29 -8.11 -21.03
N ALA A 34 -1.24 -8.36 -19.71
CA ALA A 34 -2.36 -8.90 -18.95
C ALA A 34 -3.61 -8.02 -19.05
N ARG A 35 -3.47 -6.69 -18.93
CA ARG A 35 -4.59 -5.74 -19.05
C ARG A 35 -5.14 -5.66 -20.47
N THR A 36 -4.30 -5.69 -21.50
CA THR A 36 -4.77 -5.72 -22.90
C THR A 36 -5.58 -6.99 -23.18
N THR A 37 -5.11 -8.14 -22.70
CA THR A 37 -5.83 -9.41 -22.83
C THR A 37 -7.12 -9.40 -22.02
N ALA A 38 -7.10 -8.84 -20.81
CA ALA A 38 -8.26 -8.69 -19.93
C ALA A 38 -9.33 -7.80 -20.56
N ASN A 39 -8.97 -6.67 -21.18
CA ASN A 39 -9.92 -5.78 -21.85
C ASN A 39 -10.59 -6.42 -23.08
N ALA A 40 -9.95 -7.43 -23.68
CA ALA A 40 -10.50 -8.16 -24.82
C ALA A 40 -11.49 -9.26 -24.42
N ILE A 41 -11.68 -9.49 -23.11
CA ILE A 41 -12.59 -10.49 -22.56
C ILE A 41 -13.42 -9.86 -21.42
N TYR A 42 -14.49 -10.54 -21.01
CA TYR A 42 -15.17 -10.16 -19.78
C TYR A 42 -14.48 -10.84 -18.60
N CYS A 43 -13.57 -10.13 -17.93
CA CYS A 43 -12.84 -10.69 -16.80
C CYS A 43 -13.73 -10.83 -15.56
N PRO A 44 -13.64 -11.95 -14.82
CA PRO A 44 -14.35 -12.10 -13.56
C PRO A 44 -13.84 -11.06 -12.53
N PRO A 45 -14.70 -10.55 -11.62
CA PRO A 45 -14.34 -9.48 -10.69
C PRO A 45 -13.08 -9.75 -9.86
N LYS A 46 -12.89 -11.01 -9.45
CA LYS A 46 -11.71 -11.45 -8.68
C LYS A 46 -10.40 -11.32 -9.46
N LEU A 47 -10.42 -11.56 -10.78
CA LEU A 47 -9.24 -11.43 -11.64
C LEU A 47 -8.96 -9.96 -11.94
N GLN A 48 -10.01 -9.17 -12.19
CA GLN A 48 -9.91 -7.72 -12.35
C GLN A 48 -9.28 -7.06 -11.12
N ALA A 49 -9.80 -7.35 -9.92
CA ALA A 49 -9.24 -6.87 -8.66
C ALA A 49 -7.77 -7.30 -8.44
N ALA A 50 -7.36 -8.46 -8.98
CA ALA A 50 -5.97 -8.90 -8.91
C ALA A 50 -5.04 -8.13 -9.87
N LEU A 51 -5.55 -7.73 -11.04
CA LEU A 51 -4.84 -6.85 -11.98
C LEU A 51 -4.70 -5.44 -11.39
N ASP A 52 -5.75 -4.92 -10.76
CA ASP A 52 -5.74 -3.60 -10.13
C ASP A 52 -4.81 -3.57 -8.91
N LEU A 53 -4.82 -4.62 -8.07
CA LEU A 53 -3.87 -4.74 -6.95
C LEU A 53 -2.41 -4.75 -7.44
N GLN A 54 -2.11 -5.51 -8.51
CA GLN A 54 -0.75 -5.54 -9.08
C GLN A 54 -0.38 -4.19 -9.72
N SER A 55 -1.35 -3.50 -10.33
CA SER A 55 -1.15 -2.15 -10.86
C SER A 55 -0.76 -1.18 -9.75
N GLY A 56 -1.46 -1.20 -8.63
CA GLY A 56 -1.13 -0.36 -7.48
C GLY A 56 0.27 -0.64 -6.92
N ILE A 57 0.65 -1.92 -6.79
CA ILE A 57 1.98 -2.32 -6.31
C ILE A 57 3.09 -1.77 -7.22
N LEU A 58 2.94 -1.89 -8.55
CA LEU A 58 3.97 -1.43 -9.48
C LEU A 58 4.10 0.09 -9.51
N HIS A 59 2.99 0.84 -9.46
CA HIS A 59 3.04 2.31 -9.41
C HIS A 59 3.69 2.82 -8.10
N ALA A 60 3.39 2.16 -6.97
CA ALA A 60 4.01 2.47 -5.68
C ALA A 60 5.51 2.12 -5.64
N ALA A 61 5.92 1.00 -6.25
CA ALA A 61 7.29 0.50 -6.20
C ALA A 61 8.25 1.24 -7.16
N ASP A 62 7.79 1.63 -8.34
CA ASP A 62 8.64 2.17 -9.41
C ASP A 62 8.62 3.72 -9.43
N GLU A 63 7.42 4.30 -9.48
CA GLU A 63 7.23 5.73 -9.72
C GLU A 63 7.06 6.54 -8.44
N LYS A 64 6.98 5.87 -7.29
CA LYS A 64 6.50 6.45 -6.02
C LYS A 64 5.18 7.21 -6.20
N ASP A 65 4.38 6.84 -7.20
CA ASP A 65 3.09 7.47 -7.48
C ASP A 65 2.02 6.81 -6.62
N PHE A 66 2.06 7.16 -5.33
CA PHE A 66 1.10 6.69 -4.35
C PHE A 66 -0.31 7.22 -4.59
N LYS A 67 -0.47 8.30 -5.36
CA LYS A 67 -1.79 8.87 -5.70
C LYS A 67 -2.51 7.97 -6.69
N THR A 68 -1.84 7.58 -7.77
CA THR A 68 -2.40 6.63 -8.74
C THR A 68 -2.50 5.24 -8.13
N ALA A 69 -1.52 4.81 -7.33
CA ALA A 69 -1.58 3.53 -6.63
C ALA A 69 -2.78 3.43 -5.69
N TYR A 70 -3.13 4.51 -4.97
CA TYR A 70 -4.33 4.56 -4.13
C TYR A 70 -5.60 4.26 -4.92
N SER A 71 -5.78 4.87 -6.09
CA SER A 71 -6.96 4.62 -6.93
C SER A 71 -7.03 3.15 -7.36
N TYR A 72 -5.92 2.55 -7.79
CA TYR A 72 -5.89 1.12 -8.13
C TYR A 72 -6.19 0.22 -6.91
N PHE A 73 -5.68 0.55 -5.73
CA PHE A 73 -5.99 -0.21 -4.51
C PHE A 73 -7.45 -0.07 -4.08
N TYR A 74 -8.07 1.09 -4.31
CA TYR A 74 -9.49 1.31 -4.04
C TYR A 74 -10.37 0.43 -4.95
N GLU A 75 -10.11 0.44 -6.28
CA GLU A 75 -10.82 -0.43 -7.23
C GLU A 75 -10.62 -1.91 -6.90
N ALA A 76 -9.39 -2.31 -6.53
CA ALA A 76 -9.11 -3.67 -6.08
C ALA A 76 -9.88 -4.03 -4.78
N PHE A 77 -10.00 -3.08 -3.85
CA PHE A 77 -10.74 -3.27 -2.61
C PHE A 77 -12.24 -3.46 -2.87
N GLU A 78 -12.89 -2.60 -3.65
CA GLU A 78 -14.30 -2.75 -4.02
C GLU A 78 -14.53 -4.06 -4.81
N GLY A 79 -13.61 -4.38 -5.72
CA GLY A 79 -13.65 -5.63 -6.48
C GLY A 79 -13.50 -6.88 -5.60
N TYR A 80 -12.75 -6.82 -4.50
CA TYR A 80 -12.64 -7.94 -3.55
C TYR A 80 -13.76 -7.98 -2.51
N ASP A 81 -14.26 -6.82 -2.06
CA ASP A 81 -15.39 -6.71 -1.11
C ASP A 81 -16.68 -7.25 -1.73
N SER A 82 -16.94 -6.91 -3.00
CA SER A 82 -18.12 -7.40 -3.73
C SER A 82 -18.19 -8.92 -3.91
N VAL A 83 -17.06 -9.63 -3.74
CA VAL A 83 -16.97 -11.10 -3.84
C VAL A 83 -16.55 -11.75 -2.52
N ASP A 84 -16.60 -11.02 -1.40
CA ASP A 84 -16.22 -11.46 -0.05
C ASP A 84 -14.85 -12.18 0.00
N SER A 85 -13.88 -11.65 -0.76
CA SER A 85 -12.53 -12.23 -0.83
C SER A 85 -11.68 -11.78 0.36
N PRO A 86 -10.90 -12.68 1.00
CA PRO A 86 -10.01 -12.31 2.10
C PRO A 86 -8.89 -11.34 1.66
N LYS A 87 -8.67 -11.20 0.34
CA LYS A 87 -7.72 -10.22 -0.24
C LYS A 87 -8.20 -8.77 -0.14
N ALA A 88 -9.47 -8.53 0.19
CA ALA A 88 -9.98 -7.18 0.46
C ALA A 88 -9.18 -6.51 1.59
N MET A 89 -8.84 -7.27 2.64
CA MET A 89 -8.01 -6.76 3.75
C MET A 89 -6.62 -6.32 3.26
N GLN A 90 -6.00 -7.09 2.36
CA GLN A 90 -4.70 -6.74 1.79
C GLN A 90 -4.78 -5.45 0.96
N ALA A 91 -5.80 -5.31 0.11
CA ALA A 91 -6.01 -4.11 -0.70
C ALA A 91 -6.26 -2.86 0.18
N LEU A 92 -7.10 -3.00 1.22
CA LEU A 92 -7.35 -1.95 2.20
C LEU A 92 -6.05 -1.50 2.89
N LYS A 93 -5.22 -2.44 3.34
CA LYS A 93 -3.94 -2.14 3.98
C LYS A 93 -3.02 -1.33 3.08
N TYR A 94 -2.91 -1.70 1.80
CA TYR A 94 -2.09 -0.97 0.83
C TYR A 94 -2.67 0.41 0.50
N MET A 95 -3.99 0.53 0.45
CA MET A 95 -4.69 1.80 0.29
C MET A 95 -4.39 2.76 1.45
N LEU A 96 -4.46 2.29 2.70
CA LEU A 96 -4.10 3.10 3.87
C LEU A 96 -2.62 3.49 3.86
N LEU A 97 -1.73 2.58 3.43
CA LEU A 97 -0.29 2.87 3.32
C LEU A 97 -0.04 4.00 2.33
N SER A 98 -0.66 3.96 1.15
CA SER A 98 -0.52 5.02 0.14
C SER A 98 -0.90 6.39 0.71
N LYS A 99 -1.95 6.48 1.53
CA LYS A 99 -2.34 7.75 2.18
C LYS A 99 -1.31 8.23 3.20
N ILE A 100 -0.70 7.31 3.96
CA ILE A 100 0.39 7.65 4.89
C ILE A 100 1.61 8.15 4.10
N MET A 101 1.97 7.47 3.01
CA MET A 101 3.11 7.86 2.16
C MET A 101 2.90 9.21 1.45
N LEU A 102 1.65 9.61 1.19
CA LEU A 102 1.29 10.93 0.66
C LEU A 102 1.26 12.04 1.72
N ASN A 103 1.67 11.77 2.96
CA ASN A 103 1.52 12.67 4.12
C ASN A 103 0.05 13.06 4.41
N GLN A 104 -0.92 12.25 3.97
CA GLN A 104 -2.35 12.45 4.20
C GLN A 104 -2.86 11.55 5.34
N ALA A 105 -2.10 11.45 6.42
CA ALA A 105 -2.41 10.58 7.56
C ALA A 105 -3.73 10.93 8.28
N GLU A 106 -4.25 12.16 8.12
CA GLU A 106 -5.55 12.55 8.66
C GLU A 106 -6.71 11.85 7.95
N GLU A 107 -6.61 11.68 6.62
CA GLU A 107 -7.63 11.02 5.81
C GLU A 107 -7.75 9.53 6.16
N VAL A 108 -6.67 8.89 6.61
CA VAL A 108 -6.66 7.49 7.07
C VAL A 108 -7.68 7.27 8.18
N SER A 109 -7.78 8.20 9.13
CA SER A 109 -8.75 8.08 10.23
C SER A 109 -10.19 8.16 9.73
N SER A 110 -10.45 9.05 8.77
CA SER A 110 -11.77 9.21 8.13
C SER A 110 -12.15 7.98 7.31
N ILE A 111 -11.20 7.39 6.57
CA ILE A 111 -11.41 6.18 5.77
C ILE A 111 -11.79 5.00 6.66
N ILE A 112 -11.12 4.82 7.80
CA ILE A 112 -11.39 3.72 8.74
C ILE A 112 -12.81 3.80 9.34
N ILE A 113 -13.31 5.01 9.56
CA ILE A 113 -14.68 5.24 10.08
C ILE A 113 -15.74 5.02 8.97
N GLY A 114 -15.32 4.90 7.71
CA GLY A 114 -16.22 4.63 6.59
C GLY A 114 -16.99 3.32 6.76
N LYS A 115 -18.27 3.33 6.36
CA LYS A 115 -19.19 2.18 6.48
C LYS A 115 -18.67 0.88 5.89
N LEU A 116 -17.94 0.94 4.77
CA LEU A 116 -17.36 -0.24 4.12
C LEU A 116 -16.23 -0.85 4.96
N VAL A 117 -15.35 0.01 5.48
CA VAL A 117 -14.13 -0.37 6.19
C VAL A 117 -14.42 -0.83 7.62
N LEU A 118 -15.50 -0.35 8.23
CA LEU A 118 -15.96 -0.79 9.56
C LEU A 118 -16.13 -2.31 9.70
N LYS A 119 -16.46 -3.01 8.60
CA LYS A 119 -16.57 -4.48 8.56
C LYS A 119 -15.22 -5.18 8.71
N TYR A 120 -14.13 -4.50 8.34
CA TYR A 120 -12.76 -5.00 8.31
C TYR A 120 -11.98 -4.57 9.57
N ALA A 121 -12.67 -4.34 10.69
CA ALA A 121 -11.99 -4.04 11.95
C ALA A 121 -11.10 -5.22 12.37
N GLY A 122 -9.83 -4.93 12.66
CA GLY A 122 -8.84 -5.95 12.97
C GLY A 122 -7.45 -5.39 13.27
N PRO A 123 -6.51 -6.26 13.68
CA PRO A 123 -5.13 -5.86 14.00
C PRO A 123 -4.41 -5.19 12.83
N GLU A 124 -4.77 -5.52 11.57
CA GLU A 124 -4.22 -4.91 10.35
C GLU A 124 -4.59 -3.42 10.26
N VAL A 125 -5.86 -3.09 10.50
CA VAL A 125 -6.35 -1.71 10.47
C VAL A 125 -5.82 -0.92 11.66
N ASP A 126 -5.75 -1.54 12.84
CA ASP A 126 -5.19 -0.91 14.04
C ASP A 126 -3.69 -0.60 13.88
N ALA A 127 -2.93 -1.47 13.20
CA ALA A 127 -1.54 -1.22 12.87
C ALA A 127 -1.39 0.04 11.99
N MET A 128 -2.18 0.12 10.91
CA MET A 128 -2.15 1.28 10.00
C MET A 128 -2.61 2.56 10.68
N LYS A 129 -3.60 2.46 11.58
CA LYS A 129 -4.05 3.59 12.41
C LYS A 129 -2.96 4.08 13.36
N ALA A 130 -2.25 3.17 14.02
CA ALA A 130 -1.13 3.52 14.91
C ALA A 130 -0.01 4.23 14.14
N VAL A 131 0.35 3.73 12.96
CA VAL A 131 1.36 4.36 12.09
C VAL A 131 0.89 5.75 11.61
N ALA A 132 -0.37 5.88 11.19
CA ALA A 132 -0.93 7.17 10.78
C ALA A 132 -0.95 8.19 11.94
N GLN A 133 -1.30 7.76 13.15
CA GLN A 133 -1.25 8.61 14.34
C GLN A 133 0.18 9.05 14.68
N ALA A 134 1.15 8.15 14.59
CA ALA A 134 2.55 8.48 14.81
C ALA A 134 3.06 9.49 13.76
N SER A 135 2.71 9.30 12.49
CA SER A 135 3.01 10.23 11.40
C SER A 135 2.38 11.61 11.65
N ARG A 136 1.10 11.67 12.02
CA ARG A 136 0.41 12.93 12.36
C ARG A 136 1.05 13.67 13.52
N LYS A 137 1.45 12.95 14.58
CA LYS A 137 2.15 13.53 15.74
C LYS A 137 3.61 13.86 15.46
N ARG A 138 4.18 13.45 14.32
CA ARG A 138 5.62 13.53 14.04
C ARG A 138 6.45 12.90 15.18
N SER A 139 5.96 11.80 15.77
CA SER A 139 6.60 11.13 16.92
C SER A 139 7.30 9.85 16.45
N MET A 140 8.64 9.87 16.45
CA MET A 140 9.43 8.67 16.12
C MET A 140 9.29 7.57 17.17
N ALA A 141 9.11 7.94 18.45
CA ALA A 141 8.92 6.98 19.52
C ALA A 141 7.62 6.16 19.32
N ASP A 142 6.51 6.84 18.99
CA ASP A 142 5.22 6.18 18.73
C ASP A 142 5.33 5.25 17.51
N PHE A 143 6.06 5.66 16.47
CA PHE A 143 6.28 4.86 15.27
C PHE A 143 7.07 3.58 15.56
N GLN A 144 8.19 3.69 16.28
CA GLN A 144 8.99 2.52 16.68
C GLN A 144 8.19 1.56 17.57
N GLN A 145 7.40 2.08 18.51
CA GLN A 145 6.51 1.25 19.33
C GLN A 145 5.46 0.53 18.48
N ALA A 146 4.87 1.21 17.48
CA ALA A 146 3.92 0.61 16.56
C ALA A 146 4.56 -0.52 15.74
N LEU A 147 5.79 -0.35 15.24
CA LEU A 147 6.53 -1.38 14.51
C LEU A 147 6.82 -2.62 15.35
N VAL A 148 7.16 -2.45 16.63
CA VAL A 148 7.41 -3.57 17.55
C VAL A 148 6.09 -4.29 17.89
N LYS A 149 5.04 -3.53 18.21
CA LYS A 149 3.73 -4.07 18.59
C LYS A 149 3.05 -4.82 17.46
N PHE A 150 3.11 -4.29 16.24
CA PHE A 150 2.45 -4.83 15.05
C PHE A 150 3.45 -5.44 14.06
N ARG A 151 4.49 -6.11 14.57
CA ARG A 151 5.57 -6.68 13.75
C ARG A 151 5.03 -7.62 12.66
N LYS A 152 4.08 -8.48 13.01
CA LYS A 152 3.45 -9.42 12.07
C LYS A 152 2.79 -8.69 10.89
N GLU A 153 2.02 -7.65 11.19
CA GLU A 153 1.27 -6.93 10.15
C GLU A 153 2.15 -5.97 9.35
N LEU A 154 3.16 -5.34 9.95
CA LEU A 154 3.96 -4.32 9.26
C LEU A 154 5.25 -4.87 8.64
N VAL A 155 5.95 -5.76 9.32
CA VAL A 155 7.32 -6.20 8.95
C VAL A 155 7.30 -7.48 8.11
N GLU A 156 6.33 -8.36 8.30
CA GLU A 156 6.25 -9.61 7.51
C GLU A 156 5.66 -9.37 6.12
N ASP A 157 4.95 -8.27 5.91
CA ASP A 157 4.41 -7.88 4.60
C ASP A 157 5.51 -7.27 3.72
N PRO A 158 5.92 -7.94 2.61
CA PRO A 158 7.05 -7.48 1.81
C PRO A 158 6.85 -6.11 1.17
N PHE A 159 5.61 -5.79 0.78
CA PHE A 159 5.27 -4.51 0.16
C PHE A 159 5.33 -3.36 1.17
N ILE A 160 4.83 -3.59 2.38
CA ILE A 160 4.87 -2.56 3.43
C ILE A 160 6.31 -2.36 3.88
N LYS A 161 7.03 -3.46 4.12
CA LYS A 161 8.43 -3.44 4.55
C LYS A 161 9.34 -2.63 3.63
N SER A 162 9.16 -2.71 2.31
CA SER A 162 9.97 -1.93 1.36
C SER A 162 9.74 -0.42 1.52
N HIS A 163 8.52 0.00 1.84
CA HIS A 163 8.14 1.40 2.04
C HIS A 163 8.39 1.91 3.47
N LEU A 164 8.47 1.02 4.48
CA LEU A 164 8.73 1.40 5.87
C LEU A 164 10.06 2.13 6.05
N ASN A 165 11.11 1.76 5.31
CA ASN A 165 12.40 2.43 5.40
C ASN A 165 12.29 3.89 4.93
N THR A 166 11.63 4.13 3.78
CA THR A 166 11.41 5.50 3.28
C THR A 166 10.50 6.29 4.20
N LEU A 167 9.49 5.64 4.80
CA LEU A 167 8.62 6.28 5.79
C LEU A 167 9.40 6.65 7.05
N TYR A 168 10.33 5.80 7.51
CA TYR A 168 11.20 6.09 8.63
C TYR A 168 12.04 7.34 8.40
N ASP A 169 12.69 7.45 7.23
CA ASP A 169 13.49 8.62 6.87
C ASP A 169 12.63 9.90 6.85
N THR A 170 11.45 9.81 6.23
CA THR A 170 10.49 10.93 6.16
C THR A 170 10.02 11.37 7.55
N MET A 171 9.70 10.42 8.43
CA MET A 171 9.28 10.73 9.79
C MET A 171 10.42 11.26 10.65
N LEU A 172 11.65 10.80 10.42
CA LEU A 172 12.84 11.31 11.10
C LEU A 172 13.07 12.77 10.73
N GLU A 173 13.00 13.10 9.44
CA GLU A 173 13.09 14.48 8.96
C GLU A 173 11.99 15.36 9.57
N GLN A 174 10.73 14.91 9.56
CA GLN A 174 9.62 15.66 10.15
C GLN A 174 9.78 15.89 11.66
N ASN A 175 10.31 14.90 12.38
CA ASN A 175 10.56 15.02 13.81
C ASN A 175 11.75 15.97 14.08
N LEU A 176 12.82 15.88 13.30
CA LEU A 176 13.93 16.84 13.38
C LEU A 176 13.45 18.26 13.11
N CYS A 177 12.66 18.48 12.05
CA CYS A 177 12.03 19.77 11.77
C CYS A 177 11.22 20.29 12.97
N ARG A 178 10.40 19.43 13.60
CA ARG A 178 9.62 19.79 14.79
C ARG A 178 10.51 20.20 15.98
N ILE A 179 11.63 19.51 16.19
CA ILE A 179 12.54 19.81 17.31
C ILE A 179 13.27 21.13 17.09
N ILE A 180 13.68 21.43 15.85
CA ILE A 180 14.45 22.63 15.52
C ILE A 180 13.58 23.87 15.26
N GLU A 181 12.30 23.71 14.90
CA GLU A 181 11.35 24.79 14.56
C GLU A 181 11.34 25.99 15.53
N PRO A 182 11.40 25.81 16.87
CA PRO A 182 11.41 26.94 17.80
C PRO A 182 12.80 27.57 18.02
N PHE A 183 13.87 27.04 17.45
CA PHE A 183 15.25 27.47 17.74
C PHE A 183 15.96 28.05 16.51
N SER A 184 16.63 29.20 16.66
CA SER A 184 17.47 29.77 15.59
C SER A 184 18.87 29.14 15.51
N ARG A 185 19.30 28.42 16.55
CA ARG A 185 20.58 27.70 16.61
C ARG A 185 20.43 26.50 17.54
N VAL A 186 20.76 25.30 17.05
CA VAL A 186 20.61 24.03 17.77
C VAL A 186 21.99 23.41 17.98
N GLN A 187 22.25 22.91 19.19
CA GLN A 187 23.48 22.18 19.51
C GLN A 187 23.22 20.69 19.32
N VAL A 188 24.01 20.04 18.47
CA VAL A 188 24.03 18.58 18.37
C VAL A 188 24.99 18.08 19.46
N SER A 189 24.47 17.35 20.45
CA SER A 189 25.30 16.67 21.44
C SER A 189 26.08 15.55 20.74
N PHE A 190 27.40 15.58 20.87
CA PHE A 190 28.32 14.55 20.36
C PHE A 190 28.32 13.30 21.23
#